data_AF-A0AB36ZIC8-F1
#
_entry.id   AF-A0AB36ZIC8-F1
#
_cell.length_a   1.000
_cell.length_b   1.000
_cell.length_c   1.000
_cell.angle_alpha   90.00
_cell.angle_beta   90.00
_cell.angle_gamma   90.00
#
_symmetry.space_group_name_H-M   'P 1'
#
loop_
_entity.id
_entity.type
_entity.pdbx_description
1 polymer ?
#
loop_
_entity_poly.entity_id
_entity_poly.type
_entity_poly.pdbx_seq_one_letter_code
_entity_poly.pdbx_strand_id
1 'polypeptide(L)'
;MPSAEHGGVAAAAERPLVLVWKRAWLQDSETFVRNQMHGLERWRALGVGLERTGSGVLHDRTDIVLHDPITPRGRRSLLLRWFGVSRRLDAIVDEHRPALIHAHFLIDAVSIARYARRRRLPLVVTGHGYDVTSWPLATGAPRLLRPFARAHRALEARAVFRTALAVIGVSRFITDGLLRLGADPRRTGVGYIGVPTSRPEAAPAAERAGIVFVGRLTDKKGVPDLLEAVAALPGPIRDVPLTVVGDGHLREALVEQAARLGLQVTFTGSLPPAEVARILAGAAVFCAPSRTAATGDSEGFGMVFLEAALAGVPVVSYRHGGVPEAVQDGVTGLLVPEGDVPGLTGALAALLRDPDRAERMGAEGRERVLASFDLAERIRDLEDLYDRAAGRSMPTTTDGDRG
;
A
#
# COMPACT_ATOMS: atom_id res chain seq x y z
N MET A 1 -36.21 -2.02 -55.03
CA MET A 1 -35.57 -2.98 -54.11
C MET A 1 -34.08 -2.64 -54.02
N PRO A 2 -33.65 -1.79 -53.08
CA PRO A 2 -32.24 -1.72 -52.69
C PRO A 2 -32.01 -2.55 -51.42
N SER A 3 -31.04 -3.45 -51.52
CA SER A 3 -30.61 -4.37 -50.47
C SER A 3 -30.02 -3.61 -49.28
N ALA A 4 -30.51 -3.94 -48.08
CA ALA A 4 -30.01 -3.41 -46.82
C ALA A 4 -28.73 -4.17 -46.39
N GLU A 5 -27.59 -3.48 -46.43
CA GLU A 5 -26.36 -3.90 -45.76
C GLU A 5 -26.61 -3.98 -44.25
N HIS A 6 -26.60 -5.19 -43.71
CA HIS A 6 -26.55 -5.43 -42.28
C HIS A 6 -25.11 -5.27 -41.79
N GLY A 7 -24.74 -4.04 -41.43
CA GLY A 7 -23.57 -3.78 -40.60
C GLY A 7 -23.80 -4.31 -39.19
N GLY A 8 -23.38 -5.54 -38.94
CA GLY A 8 -23.34 -6.12 -37.59
C GLY A 8 -22.35 -5.36 -36.72
N VAL A 9 -22.86 -4.46 -35.87
CA VAL A 9 -22.09 -3.93 -34.74
C VAL A 9 -21.82 -5.12 -33.82
N ALA A 10 -20.59 -5.65 -33.85
CA ALA A 10 -20.14 -6.63 -32.88
C ALA A 10 -20.34 -6.03 -31.48
N ALA A 11 -21.24 -6.62 -30.68
CA ALA A 11 -21.44 -6.23 -29.30
C ALA A 11 -20.08 -6.31 -28.59
N ALA A 12 -19.55 -5.17 -28.15
CA ALA A 12 -18.29 -5.11 -27.42
C ALA A 12 -18.37 -6.12 -26.27
N ALA A 13 -17.52 -7.16 -26.31
CA ALA A 13 -17.54 -8.21 -25.31
C ALA A 13 -17.38 -7.58 -23.93
N GLU A 14 -18.31 -7.90 -23.05
CA GLU A 14 -18.40 -7.28 -21.74
C GLU A 14 -17.14 -7.59 -20.92
N ARG A 15 -16.44 -6.55 -20.42
CA ARG A 15 -15.19 -6.72 -19.65
C ARG A 15 -15.41 -7.64 -18.45
N PRO A 16 -14.53 -8.63 -18.20
CA PRO A 16 -14.67 -9.52 -17.05
C PRO A 16 -14.60 -8.76 -15.73
N LEU A 17 -15.32 -9.29 -14.74
CA LEU A 17 -15.42 -8.72 -13.41
C LEU A 17 -14.49 -9.40 -12.41
N VAL A 18 -13.69 -8.60 -11.71
CA VAL A 18 -13.03 -8.99 -10.47
C VAL A 18 -13.85 -8.47 -9.28
N LEU A 19 -14.18 -9.37 -8.35
CA LEU A 19 -14.73 -9.00 -7.06
C LEU A 19 -13.56 -8.68 -6.11
N VAL A 20 -13.40 -7.41 -5.77
CA VAL A 20 -12.35 -6.95 -4.84
C VAL A 20 -12.88 -7.03 -3.42
N TRP A 21 -12.21 -7.81 -2.58
CA TRP A 21 -12.70 -8.17 -1.25
C TRP A 21 -11.82 -7.60 -0.13
N LYS A 22 -12.46 -6.95 0.85
CA LYS A 22 -11.90 -6.71 2.19
C LYS A 22 -12.97 -6.89 3.26
N ARG A 23 -12.58 -7.26 4.48
CA ARG A 23 -13.54 -7.34 5.58
C ARG A 23 -14.01 -5.94 6.00
N ALA A 24 -13.08 -5.02 6.20
CA ALA A 24 -13.35 -3.63 6.55
C ALA A 24 -13.09 -2.76 5.32
N TRP A 25 -14.15 -2.29 4.67
CA TRP A 25 -14.10 -1.57 3.40
C TRP A 25 -14.33 -0.08 3.64
N LEU A 26 -13.50 0.88 3.20
CA LEU A 26 -12.02 0.87 3.02
C LEU A 26 -11.43 1.89 4.02
N GLN A 27 -10.18 1.74 4.48
CA GLN A 27 -9.57 2.77 5.36
C GLN A 27 -8.94 3.91 4.54
N ASP A 28 -8.89 5.14 5.08
CA ASP A 28 -8.35 6.33 4.37
C ASP A 28 -6.91 6.15 3.85
N SER A 29 -6.10 5.30 4.50
CA SER A 29 -4.74 4.99 4.07
C SER A 29 -4.64 3.92 2.97
N GLU A 30 -5.75 3.34 2.53
CA GLU A 30 -5.81 2.22 1.57
C GLU A 30 -6.17 2.67 0.15
N THR A 31 -5.77 3.89 -0.22
CA THR A 31 -5.98 4.51 -1.54
C THR A 31 -5.47 3.63 -2.69
N PHE A 32 -4.43 2.83 -2.46
CA PHE A 32 -3.89 1.90 -3.46
C PHE A 32 -4.91 0.87 -3.95
N VAL A 33 -5.82 0.37 -3.08
CA VAL A 33 -6.87 -0.58 -3.49
C VAL A 33 -7.81 0.11 -4.47
N ARG A 34 -8.23 1.33 -4.13
CA ARG A 34 -9.13 2.14 -4.96
C ARG A 34 -8.49 2.51 -6.30
N ASN A 35 -7.22 2.94 -6.27
CA ASN A 35 -6.47 3.28 -7.47
C ASN A 35 -6.33 2.10 -8.43
N GLN A 36 -6.02 0.90 -7.90
CA GLN A 36 -5.98 -0.32 -8.69
C GLN A 36 -7.34 -0.67 -9.29
N MET A 37 -8.43 -0.55 -8.53
CA MET A 37 -9.78 -0.80 -9.03
C MET A 37 -10.18 0.15 -10.17
N HIS A 38 -9.90 1.44 -10.00
CA HIS A 38 -10.32 2.47 -10.95
C HIS A 38 -9.47 2.47 -12.23
N GLY A 39 -8.20 2.07 -12.14
CA GLY A 39 -7.32 2.02 -13.30
C GLY A 39 -7.41 0.72 -14.11
N LEU A 40 -8.28 -0.23 -13.78
CA LEU A 40 -8.50 -1.43 -14.61
C LEU A 40 -9.08 -1.04 -15.98
N GLU A 41 -8.43 -1.47 -17.05
CA GLU A 41 -8.81 -1.17 -18.43
C GLU A 41 -9.45 -2.38 -19.10
N ARG A 42 -8.85 -3.57 -18.97
CA ARG A 42 -9.36 -4.85 -19.51
C ARG A 42 -10.37 -5.50 -18.57
N TRP A 43 -10.29 -5.19 -17.28
CA TRP A 43 -11.19 -5.69 -16.25
C TRP A 43 -12.10 -4.58 -15.72
N ARG A 44 -13.20 -4.97 -15.09
CA ARG A 44 -13.99 -4.09 -14.21
C ARG A 44 -13.87 -4.60 -12.78
N ALA A 45 -13.94 -3.70 -11.79
CA ALA A 45 -13.91 -4.06 -10.38
C ALA A 45 -15.27 -3.82 -9.72
N LEU A 46 -15.64 -4.73 -8.81
CA LEU A 46 -16.72 -4.51 -7.84
C LEU A 46 -16.14 -4.64 -6.43
N GLY A 47 -16.20 -3.55 -5.67
CA GLY A 47 -15.77 -3.51 -4.29
C GLY A 47 -16.81 -4.15 -3.36
N VAL A 48 -16.41 -5.17 -2.60
CA VAL A 48 -17.30 -5.83 -1.65
C VAL A 48 -16.65 -5.91 -0.26
N GLY A 49 -17.33 -5.28 0.69
CA GLY A 49 -16.96 -5.21 2.09
C GLY A 49 -17.87 -6.04 3.00
N LEU A 50 -17.33 -6.63 4.07
CA LEU A 50 -18.19 -7.15 5.14
C LEU A 50 -18.80 -6.01 5.96
N GLU A 51 -17.97 -5.04 6.33
CA GLU A 51 -18.28 -3.93 7.25
C GLU A 51 -17.84 -2.61 6.62
N ARG A 52 -18.63 -1.56 6.84
CA ARG A 52 -18.27 -0.18 6.48
C ARG A 52 -17.33 0.39 7.54
N THR A 53 -16.21 0.95 7.11
CA THR A 53 -15.32 1.77 7.95
C THR A 53 -15.84 3.22 8.01
N GLY A 54 -15.45 3.96 9.05
CA GLY A 54 -15.78 5.39 9.17
C GLY A 54 -15.05 6.33 8.19
N SER A 55 -14.27 5.78 7.26
CA SER A 55 -13.67 6.52 6.15
C SER A 55 -14.80 7.05 5.28
N GLY A 56 -15.02 8.37 5.18
CA GLY A 56 -16.04 8.93 4.30
C GLY A 56 -15.55 9.17 2.86
N VAL A 57 -14.22 9.12 2.65
CA VAL A 57 -13.55 9.71 1.48
C VAL A 57 -13.28 8.69 0.37
N LEU A 58 -13.27 7.38 0.69
CA LEU A 58 -12.86 6.33 -0.26
C LEU A 58 -13.98 5.38 -0.72
N HIS A 59 -15.24 5.71 -0.44
CA HIS A 59 -16.38 4.89 -0.88
C HIS A 59 -16.96 5.41 -2.19
N ASP A 60 -17.16 4.51 -3.13
CA ASP A 60 -17.97 4.76 -4.32
C ASP A 60 -19.41 4.28 -4.09
N ARG A 61 -20.37 4.87 -4.81
CA ARG A 61 -21.79 4.46 -4.78
C ARG A 61 -21.98 3.02 -5.24
N THR A 62 -21.04 2.49 -6.02
CA THR A 62 -21.05 1.12 -6.55
C THR A 62 -20.53 0.09 -5.54
N ASP A 63 -19.90 0.52 -4.44
CA ASP A 63 -19.38 -0.41 -3.43
C ASP A 63 -20.51 -1.07 -2.64
N ILE A 64 -20.38 -2.39 -2.44
CA ILE A 64 -21.37 -3.17 -1.69
C ILE A 64 -20.84 -3.53 -0.32
N VAL A 65 -21.53 -3.08 0.73
CA VAL A 65 -21.26 -3.50 2.12
C VAL A 65 -22.32 -4.51 2.56
N LEU A 66 -21.88 -5.72 2.93
CA LEU A 66 -22.77 -6.83 3.30
C LEU A 66 -23.49 -6.60 4.63
N HIS A 67 -22.83 -5.97 5.61
CA HIS A 67 -23.37 -5.69 6.94
C HIS A 67 -23.14 -4.23 7.34
N ASP A 68 -24.22 -3.57 7.72
CA ASP A 68 -24.19 -2.22 8.31
C ASP A 68 -23.84 -2.34 9.82
N PRO A 69 -23.09 -1.39 10.44
CA PRO A 69 -22.62 -1.48 11.84
C PRO A 69 -23.72 -1.67 12.88
N ILE A 70 -24.99 -1.49 12.49
CA ILE A 70 -26.20 -1.55 13.31
C ILE A 70 -26.69 -3.00 13.50
N THR A 71 -26.23 -3.99 12.72
CA THR A 71 -26.70 -5.39 12.84
C THR A 71 -25.81 -6.21 13.79
N PRO A 72 -26.36 -7.10 14.66
CA PRO A 72 -25.58 -7.84 15.65
C PRO A 72 -24.41 -8.65 15.03
N ARG A 73 -23.19 -8.21 15.37
CA ARG A 73 -21.87 -8.54 14.76
C ARG A 73 -21.44 -10.01 14.73
N GLY A 74 -22.20 -10.93 15.33
CA GLY A 74 -21.64 -12.23 15.72
C GLY A 74 -21.75 -13.32 14.66
N ARG A 75 -22.97 -13.70 14.25
CA ARG A 75 -23.19 -15.06 13.71
C ARG A 75 -22.99 -15.18 12.19
N ARG A 76 -23.37 -14.16 11.41
CA ARG A 76 -23.35 -14.24 9.93
C ARG A 76 -21.94 -14.12 9.34
N SER A 77 -21.11 -13.26 9.92
CA SER A 77 -19.68 -13.14 9.60
C SER A 77 -18.93 -14.44 9.91
N LEU A 78 -19.29 -15.11 11.01
CA LEU A 78 -18.76 -16.43 11.36
C LEU A 78 -19.19 -17.51 10.36
N LEU A 79 -20.45 -17.53 9.90
CA LEU A 79 -20.88 -18.49 8.88
C LEU A 79 -20.09 -18.35 7.57
N LEU A 80 -19.83 -17.13 7.13
CA LEU A 80 -18.99 -16.87 5.96
C LEU A 80 -17.55 -17.35 6.19
N ARG A 81 -16.93 -16.95 7.31
CA ARG A 81 -15.53 -17.31 7.62
C ARG A 81 -15.32 -18.82 7.80
N TRP A 82 -16.21 -19.50 8.52
CA TRP A 82 -16.03 -20.89 8.92
C TRP A 82 -16.60 -21.89 7.92
N PHE A 83 -17.68 -21.54 7.23
CA PHE A 83 -18.38 -22.44 6.31
C PHE A 83 -18.45 -21.93 4.88
N GLY A 84 -18.04 -20.69 4.62
CA GLY A 84 -18.13 -20.10 3.28
C GLY A 84 -19.58 -19.82 2.85
N VAL A 85 -20.50 -19.60 3.80
CA VAL A 85 -21.94 -19.43 3.53
C VAL A 85 -22.36 -17.98 3.73
N SER A 86 -22.94 -17.36 2.70
CA SER A 86 -23.58 -16.05 2.77
C SER A 86 -24.58 -15.89 1.63
N ARG A 87 -25.89 -15.86 1.95
CA ARG A 87 -26.96 -15.69 0.95
C ARG A 87 -26.85 -14.36 0.19
N ARG A 88 -26.44 -13.30 0.89
CA ARG A 88 -26.26 -11.98 0.28
C ARG A 88 -25.09 -11.97 -0.70
N LEU A 89 -23.99 -12.63 -0.35
CA LEU A 89 -22.85 -12.76 -1.24
C LEU A 89 -23.16 -13.69 -2.42
N ASP A 90 -23.94 -14.76 -2.20
CA ASP A 90 -24.45 -15.61 -3.27
C ASP A 90 -25.27 -14.79 -4.28
N ALA A 91 -26.22 -13.97 -3.81
CA ALA A 91 -27.00 -13.09 -4.69
C ALA A 91 -26.10 -12.14 -5.51
N ILE A 92 -25.11 -11.50 -4.88
CA ILE A 92 -24.16 -10.60 -5.56
C ILE A 92 -23.35 -11.35 -6.62
N VAL A 93 -22.82 -12.53 -6.28
CA VAL A 93 -22.03 -13.36 -7.20
C VAL A 93 -22.87 -13.92 -8.34
N ASP A 94 -24.12 -14.30 -8.08
CA ASP A 94 -25.04 -14.82 -9.09
C ASP A 94 -25.50 -13.72 -10.07
N GLU A 95 -25.73 -12.50 -9.55
CA GLU A 95 -26.08 -11.31 -10.32
C GLU A 95 -24.91 -10.82 -11.20
N HIS A 96 -23.74 -10.63 -10.60
CA HIS A 96 -22.62 -9.96 -11.26
C HIS A 96 -21.63 -10.92 -11.94
N ARG A 97 -21.71 -12.22 -11.63
CA ARG A 97 -20.90 -13.30 -12.22
C ARG A 97 -19.40 -12.97 -12.31
N PRO A 98 -18.73 -12.66 -11.18
CA PRO A 98 -17.31 -12.35 -11.20
C PRO A 98 -16.50 -13.55 -11.70
N ALA A 99 -15.49 -13.27 -12.53
CA ALA A 99 -14.57 -14.28 -13.03
C ALA A 99 -13.53 -14.70 -11.98
N LEU A 100 -13.23 -13.83 -11.01
CA LEU A 100 -12.37 -14.14 -9.86
C LEU A 100 -12.65 -13.23 -8.66
N ILE A 101 -12.12 -13.62 -7.50
CA ILE A 101 -12.06 -12.80 -6.29
C ILE A 101 -10.62 -12.36 -6.05
N HIS A 102 -10.40 -11.07 -5.83
CA HIS A 102 -9.12 -10.54 -5.36
C HIS A 102 -9.27 -10.01 -3.93
N ALA A 103 -8.71 -10.72 -2.96
CA ALA A 103 -8.67 -10.28 -1.56
C ALA A 103 -7.41 -9.45 -1.27
N HIS A 104 -7.58 -8.24 -0.75
CA HIS A 104 -6.47 -7.45 -0.23
C HIS A 104 -6.30 -7.77 1.24
N PHE A 105 -5.06 -8.04 1.66
CA PHE A 105 -4.65 -8.58 2.95
C PHE A 105 -4.98 -10.07 3.13
N LEU A 106 -4.01 -10.84 3.62
CA LEU A 106 -4.13 -12.23 4.00
C LEU A 106 -5.19 -12.42 5.09
N ILE A 107 -5.25 -11.52 6.08
CA ILE A 107 -6.27 -11.59 7.13
C ILE A 107 -7.69 -11.47 6.57
N ASP A 108 -7.89 -10.64 5.54
CA ASP A 108 -9.17 -10.50 4.87
C ASP A 108 -9.44 -11.72 3.99
N ALA A 109 -8.42 -12.27 3.33
CA ALA A 109 -8.52 -13.51 2.56
C ALA A 109 -8.97 -14.72 3.42
N VAL A 110 -8.57 -14.78 4.70
CA VAL A 110 -9.06 -15.81 5.65
C VAL A 110 -10.60 -15.82 5.74
N SER A 111 -11.24 -14.65 5.64
CA SER A 111 -12.70 -14.54 5.73
C SER A 111 -13.44 -15.03 4.48
N ILE A 112 -12.80 -15.06 3.31
CA ILE A 112 -13.45 -15.34 2.03
C ILE A 112 -12.96 -16.63 1.35
N ALA A 113 -11.81 -17.19 1.75
CA ALA A 113 -11.21 -18.33 1.07
C ALA A 113 -12.14 -19.56 1.01
N ARG A 114 -12.85 -19.87 2.10
CA ARG A 114 -13.82 -20.98 2.10
C ARG A 114 -14.99 -20.75 1.15
N TYR A 115 -15.45 -19.50 1.04
CA TYR A 115 -16.49 -19.13 0.10
C TYR A 115 -16.01 -19.29 -1.35
N ALA A 116 -14.83 -18.76 -1.67
CA ALA A 116 -14.22 -18.88 -3.01
C ALA A 116 -14.11 -20.36 -3.42
N ARG A 117 -13.60 -21.21 -2.52
CA ARG A 117 -13.52 -22.67 -2.74
C ARG A 117 -14.89 -23.30 -2.99
N ARG A 118 -15.91 -22.97 -2.18
CA ARG A 118 -17.27 -23.52 -2.33
C ARG A 118 -17.89 -23.12 -3.67
N ARG A 119 -17.71 -21.87 -4.09
CA ARG A 119 -18.22 -21.32 -5.35
C ARG A 119 -17.33 -21.60 -6.56
N ARG A 120 -16.19 -22.27 -6.35
CA ARG A 120 -15.17 -22.56 -7.38
C ARG A 120 -14.70 -21.32 -8.11
N LEU A 121 -14.60 -20.19 -7.40
CA LEU A 121 -14.07 -18.95 -7.93
C LEU A 121 -12.55 -18.90 -7.69
N PRO A 122 -11.74 -18.54 -8.70
CA PRO A 122 -10.32 -18.27 -8.51
C PRO A 122 -10.11 -17.18 -7.45
N LEU A 123 -9.13 -17.38 -6.58
CA LEU A 123 -8.78 -16.44 -5.52
C LEU A 123 -7.36 -15.92 -5.74
N VAL A 124 -7.23 -14.60 -5.89
CA VAL A 124 -5.96 -13.86 -5.84
C VAL A 124 -5.87 -13.17 -4.49
N VAL A 125 -4.68 -13.13 -3.89
CA VAL A 125 -4.44 -12.49 -2.59
C VAL A 125 -3.25 -11.54 -2.67
N THR A 126 -3.43 -10.28 -2.29
CA THR A 126 -2.31 -9.34 -2.09
C THR A 126 -2.01 -9.13 -0.62
N GLY A 127 -0.78 -9.38 -0.17
CA GLY A 127 -0.30 -9.01 1.16
C GLY A 127 0.34 -7.61 1.15
N HIS A 128 0.03 -6.77 2.14
CA HIS A 128 0.44 -5.35 2.16
C HIS A 128 1.41 -4.97 3.29
N GLY A 129 1.55 -5.81 4.32
CA GLY A 129 2.33 -5.45 5.50
C GLY A 129 1.86 -6.20 6.72
N TYR A 130 0.78 -5.69 7.31
CA TYR A 130 0.17 -6.19 8.55
C TYR A 130 0.02 -7.72 8.56
N ASP A 131 -0.28 -8.31 7.40
CA ASP A 131 -0.42 -9.75 7.14
C ASP A 131 0.74 -10.61 7.62
N VAL A 132 1.97 -10.13 7.45
CA VAL A 132 3.20 -10.91 7.70
C VAL A 132 4.01 -10.35 8.86
N THR A 133 3.69 -9.14 9.30
CA THR A 133 4.42 -8.41 10.34
C THR A 133 3.70 -8.56 11.69
N SER A 134 2.64 -7.77 11.93
CA SER A 134 1.92 -7.79 13.20
C SER A 134 0.88 -8.89 13.29
N TRP A 135 0.16 -9.22 12.22
CA TRP A 135 -0.95 -10.18 12.28
C TRP A 135 -0.52 -11.56 12.77
N PRO A 136 0.65 -12.13 12.43
CA PRO A 136 1.04 -13.41 13.02
C PRO A 136 1.26 -13.32 14.54
N LEU A 137 1.59 -12.13 15.06
CA LEU A 137 1.98 -11.89 16.46
C LEU A 137 0.84 -11.37 17.34
N ALA A 138 -0.05 -10.54 16.79
CA ALA A 138 -1.07 -9.76 17.49
C ALA A 138 -2.31 -10.61 17.84
N THR A 139 -2.11 -11.72 18.57
CA THR A 139 -3.16 -12.72 18.80
C THR A 139 -4.29 -12.25 19.71
N GLY A 140 -4.06 -11.21 20.51
CA GLY A 140 -4.97 -10.79 21.58
C GLY A 140 -5.13 -11.82 22.70
N ALA A 141 -4.43 -12.96 22.62
CA ALA A 141 -4.54 -14.05 23.56
C ALA A 141 -3.67 -13.81 24.81
N PRO A 142 -4.12 -14.26 26.00
CA PRO A 142 -3.28 -14.31 27.20
C PRO A 142 -1.96 -15.03 26.95
N ARG A 143 -0.89 -14.66 27.65
CA ARG A 143 0.49 -15.13 27.41
C ARG A 143 0.59 -16.67 27.26
N LEU A 144 -0.13 -17.41 28.09
CA LEU A 144 -0.18 -18.88 28.09
C LEU A 144 -0.81 -19.48 26.82
N LEU A 145 -1.75 -18.79 26.19
CA LEU A 145 -2.48 -19.26 25.00
C LEU A 145 -1.88 -18.75 23.68
N ARG A 146 -0.85 -17.89 23.74
CA ARG A 146 -0.23 -17.29 22.53
C ARG A 146 0.29 -18.34 21.54
N PRO A 147 1.00 -19.42 21.94
CA PRO A 147 1.42 -20.45 20.99
C PRO A 147 0.27 -21.09 20.23
N PHE A 148 -0.84 -21.43 20.91
CA PHE A 148 -2.02 -22.00 20.28
C PHE A 148 -2.70 -21.01 19.31
N ALA A 149 -2.83 -19.75 19.71
CA ALA A 149 -3.42 -18.73 18.85
C ALA A 149 -2.56 -18.44 17.60
N ARG A 150 -1.22 -18.49 17.74
CA ARG A 150 -0.29 -18.39 16.60
C ARG A 150 -0.41 -19.60 15.67
N ALA A 151 -0.46 -20.80 16.22
CA ALA A 151 -0.67 -22.02 15.45
C ALA A 151 -2.00 -21.98 14.69
N HIS A 152 -3.07 -21.50 15.33
CA HIS A 152 -4.37 -21.30 14.68
C HIS A 152 -4.28 -20.33 13.48
N ARG A 153 -3.65 -19.16 13.64
CA ARG A 153 -3.45 -18.22 12.53
C ARG A 153 -2.62 -18.82 11.39
N ALA A 154 -1.58 -19.59 11.72
CA ALA A 154 -0.79 -20.30 10.72
C ALA A 154 -1.63 -21.34 9.95
N LEU A 155 -2.57 -22.03 10.61
CA LEU A 155 -3.51 -22.94 9.94
C LEU A 155 -4.49 -22.19 9.02
N GLU A 156 -4.97 -21.03 9.46
CA GLU A 156 -5.83 -20.16 8.63
C GLU A 156 -5.10 -19.65 7.39
N ALA A 157 -3.86 -19.15 7.54
CA ALA A 157 -3.01 -18.73 6.43
C ALA A 157 -2.79 -19.87 5.44
N ARG A 158 -2.43 -21.06 5.92
CA ARG A 158 -2.27 -22.26 5.07
C ARG A 158 -3.56 -22.68 4.36
N ALA A 159 -4.73 -22.44 4.94
CA ALA A 159 -6.00 -22.72 4.27
C ALA A 159 -6.25 -21.73 3.12
N VAL A 160 -5.88 -20.46 3.31
CA VAL A 160 -5.89 -19.46 2.23
C VAL A 160 -4.93 -19.86 1.12
N PHE A 161 -3.66 -20.14 1.43
CA PHE A 161 -2.65 -20.47 0.42
C PHE A 161 -2.97 -21.71 -0.40
N ARG A 162 -3.63 -22.72 0.19
CA ARG A 162 -4.13 -23.89 -0.54
C ARG A 162 -5.27 -23.58 -1.52
N THR A 163 -6.02 -22.50 -1.25
CA THR A 163 -7.17 -22.08 -2.06
C THR A 163 -6.78 -21.02 -3.09
N ALA A 164 -5.81 -20.17 -2.76
CA ALA A 164 -5.33 -19.10 -3.62
C ALA A 164 -4.67 -19.67 -4.88
N LEU A 165 -5.07 -19.12 -6.03
CA LEU A 165 -4.46 -19.41 -7.32
C LEU A 165 -3.15 -18.62 -7.49
N ALA A 166 -3.13 -17.39 -6.95
CA ALA A 166 -1.95 -16.56 -6.88
C ALA A 166 -1.91 -15.75 -5.58
N VAL A 167 -0.71 -15.52 -5.09
CA VAL A 167 -0.42 -14.70 -3.92
C VAL A 167 0.65 -13.69 -4.32
N ILE A 168 0.39 -12.41 -4.10
CA ILE A 168 1.36 -11.35 -4.41
C ILE A 168 1.71 -10.56 -3.14
N GLY A 169 3.00 -10.34 -2.92
CA GLY A 169 3.49 -9.39 -1.92
C GLY A 169 3.83 -8.08 -2.60
N VAL A 170 3.47 -6.96 -1.97
CA VAL A 170 3.73 -5.60 -2.51
C VAL A 170 5.22 -5.21 -2.56
N SER A 171 6.08 -6.06 -2.01
CA SER A 171 7.52 -5.94 -1.97
C SER A 171 8.13 -7.34 -1.78
N ARG A 172 9.43 -7.51 -2.03
CA ARG A 172 10.15 -8.74 -1.67
C ARG A 172 10.07 -9.00 -0.17
N PHE A 173 10.21 -7.97 0.67
CA PHE A 173 10.05 -8.11 2.13
C PHE A 173 8.73 -8.77 2.52
N ILE A 174 7.62 -8.35 1.90
CA ILE A 174 6.30 -8.93 2.16
C ILE A 174 6.14 -10.31 1.52
N THR A 175 6.67 -10.49 0.31
CA THR A 175 6.66 -11.79 -0.38
C THR A 175 7.38 -12.85 0.44
N ASP A 176 8.57 -12.55 0.96
CA ASP A 176 9.33 -13.44 1.84
C ASP A 176 8.58 -13.72 3.14
N GLY A 177 7.86 -12.73 3.67
CA GLY A 177 6.96 -12.91 4.80
C GLY A 177 5.84 -13.91 4.52
N LEU A 178 5.21 -13.83 3.34
CA LEU A 178 4.16 -14.76 2.90
C LEU A 178 4.72 -16.17 2.71
N LEU A 179 5.93 -16.30 2.15
CA LEU A 179 6.64 -17.58 2.02
C LEU A 179 6.96 -18.18 3.40
N ARG A 180 7.44 -17.39 4.36
CA ARG A 180 7.66 -17.85 5.75
C ARG A 180 6.37 -18.32 6.44
N LEU A 181 5.21 -17.77 6.06
CA LEU A 181 3.90 -18.24 6.53
C LEU A 181 3.41 -19.51 5.80
N GLY A 182 4.11 -19.97 4.77
CA GLY A 182 3.84 -21.20 4.05
C GLY A 182 3.09 -21.04 2.72
N ALA A 183 3.19 -19.88 2.06
CA ALA A 183 2.73 -19.71 0.69
C ALA A 183 3.58 -20.55 -0.29
N ASP A 184 2.97 -21.09 -1.35
CA ASP A 184 3.69 -21.89 -2.37
C ASP A 184 4.57 -20.97 -3.25
N PRO A 185 5.90 -21.15 -3.31
CA PRO A 185 6.78 -20.32 -4.13
C PRO A 185 6.39 -20.29 -5.61
N ARG A 186 5.74 -21.34 -6.14
CA ARG A 186 5.32 -21.42 -7.55
C ARG A 186 4.10 -20.55 -7.88
N ARG A 187 3.39 -20.09 -6.85
CA ARG A 187 2.18 -19.25 -6.94
C ARG A 187 2.35 -17.92 -6.23
N THR A 188 3.53 -17.64 -5.71
CA THR A 188 3.81 -16.48 -4.88
C THR A 188 4.88 -15.64 -5.55
N GLY A 189 4.61 -14.35 -5.74
CA GLY A 189 5.54 -13.44 -6.36
C GLY A 189 5.42 -12.01 -5.85
N VAL A 190 6.30 -11.14 -6.33
CA VAL A 190 6.24 -9.72 -6.05
C VAL A 190 5.29 -9.06 -7.04
N GLY A 191 4.34 -8.29 -6.53
CA GLY A 191 3.46 -7.42 -7.31
C GLY A 191 3.53 -6.01 -6.74
N TYR A 192 4.47 -5.20 -7.24
CA TYR A 192 4.64 -3.83 -6.77
C TYR A 192 3.38 -3.00 -7.02
N ILE A 193 3.08 -2.08 -6.10
CA ILE A 193 2.02 -1.09 -6.28
C ILE A 193 2.62 0.15 -6.92
N GLY A 194 1.94 0.73 -7.91
CA GLY A 194 2.36 1.96 -8.56
C GLY A 194 1.68 3.22 -8.01
N VAL A 195 2.25 4.38 -8.35
CA VAL A 195 1.70 5.70 -8.07
C VAL A 195 1.20 6.37 -9.35
N PRO A 196 0.09 7.13 -9.31
CA PRO A 196 -0.30 7.95 -10.46
C PRO A 196 0.81 8.95 -10.78
N THR A 197 1.29 8.94 -12.03
CA THR A 197 2.43 9.73 -12.49
C THR A 197 2.05 11.17 -12.90
N SER A 198 0.75 11.45 -13.03
CA SER A 198 0.19 12.80 -13.16
C SER A 198 0.25 13.54 -11.82
N ARG A 199 1.43 13.97 -11.41
CA ARG A 199 1.64 14.81 -10.21
C ARG A 199 2.37 16.09 -10.57
N PRO A 200 2.23 17.15 -9.74
CA PRO A 200 2.98 18.38 -9.93
C PRO A 200 4.47 18.07 -10.08
N GLU A 201 5.12 18.75 -11.01
CA GLU A 201 6.57 18.70 -11.08
C GLU A 201 7.17 19.31 -9.81
N ALA A 202 8.36 18.84 -9.50
CA ALA A 202 9.13 19.36 -8.38
C ALA A 202 9.43 20.84 -8.60
N ALA A 203 9.39 21.66 -7.55
CA ALA A 203 9.85 23.04 -7.65
C ALA A 203 11.34 23.07 -8.06
N PRO A 204 11.86 24.16 -8.67
CA PRO A 204 13.29 24.31 -8.88
C PRO A 204 14.07 24.12 -7.58
N ALA A 205 15.24 23.48 -7.61
CA ALA A 205 15.99 23.17 -6.39
C ALA A 205 16.27 24.39 -5.50
N ALA A 206 16.50 25.56 -6.11
CA ALA A 206 16.71 26.83 -5.41
C ALA A 206 15.51 27.31 -4.57
N GLU A 207 14.30 26.83 -4.86
CA GLU A 207 13.07 27.18 -4.16
C GLU A 207 12.67 26.12 -3.11
N ARG A 208 13.36 24.97 -3.10
CA ARG A 208 13.07 23.89 -2.14
C ARG A 208 13.73 24.16 -0.81
N ALA A 209 12.98 23.93 0.27
CA ALA A 209 13.48 24.15 1.62
C ALA A 209 12.92 23.13 2.59
N GLY A 210 13.64 22.93 3.69
CA GLY A 210 13.12 22.19 4.82
C GLY A 210 13.11 20.67 4.66
N ILE A 211 12.71 20.03 5.75
CA ILE A 211 12.49 18.60 5.84
C ILE A 211 10.97 18.37 5.89
N VAL A 212 10.49 17.39 5.13
CA VAL A 212 9.09 16.97 5.19
C VAL A 212 9.00 15.52 5.62
N PHE A 213 8.11 15.26 6.58
CA PHE A 213 7.58 13.93 6.90
C PHE A 213 6.12 13.85 6.46
N VAL A 214 5.71 12.71 5.90
CA VAL A 214 4.31 12.42 5.57
C VAL A 214 3.95 11.02 6.05
N GLY A 215 2.90 10.91 6.85
CA GLY A 215 2.35 9.62 7.26
C GLY A 215 1.57 9.67 8.57
N ARG A 216 0.93 8.54 8.93
CA ARG A 216 0.23 8.40 10.21
C ARG A 216 1.21 8.50 11.39
N LEU A 217 0.88 9.29 12.41
CA LEU A 217 1.69 9.47 13.61
C LEU A 217 1.54 8.25 14.55
N THR A 218 2.31 7.21 14.26
CA THR A 218 2.30 5.89 14.90
C THR A 218 3.72 5.42 15.18
N ASP A 219 3.91 4.48 16.10
CA ASP A 219 5.24 4.05 16.57
C ASP A 219 6.18 3.60 15.45
N LYS A 220 5.60 2.94 14.43
CA LYS A 220 6.34 2.39 13.29
C LYS A 220 6.89 3.47 12.36
N LYS A 221 6.42 4.71 12.43
CA LYS A 221 6.86 5.79 11.53
C LYS A 221 8.10 6.52 12.01
N GLY A 222 8.53 6.30 13.25
CA GLY A 222 9.79 6.80 13.77
C GLY A 222 9.91 8.33 13.87
N VAL A 223 8.79 9.07 13.89
CA VAL A 223 8.81 10.54 14.05
C VAL A 223 9.58 11.00 15.30
N PRO A 224 9.54 10.31 16.46
CA PRO A 224 10.39 10.68 17.59
C PRO A 224 11.89 10.75 17.23
N ASP A 225 12.38 9.78 16.46
CA ASP A 225 13.79 9.71 16.04
C ASP A 225 14.11 10.82 15.02
N LEU A 226 13.15 11.18 14.15
CA LEU A 226 13.29 12.33 13.25
C LEU A 226 13.46 13.63 14.04
N LEU A 227 12.66 13.85 15.10
CA LEU A 227 12.77 15.05 15.93
C LEU A 227 14.14 15.12 16.60
N GLU A 228 14.62 14.03 17.21
CA GLU A 228 15.98 13.96 17.78
C GLU A 228 17.04 14.24 16.72
N ALA A 229 16.90 13.67 15.51
CA ALA A 229 17.87 13.84 14.44
C ALA A 229 17.95 15.29 13.95
N VAL A 230 16.81 15.98 13.84
CA VAL A 230 16.73 17.39 13.46
C VAL A 230 17.28 18.30 14.55
N ALA A 231 17.00 18.02 15.83
CA ALA A 231 17.56 18.77 16.95
C ALA A 231 19.10 18.70 17.04
N ALA A 232 19.66 17.57 16.57
CA ALA A 232 21.09 17.34 16.51
C ALA A 232 21.77 17.89 15.24
N LEU A 233 21.03 18.55 14.34
CA LEU A 233 21.63 19.10 13.12
C LEU A 233 22.66 20.21 13.44
N PRO A 234 23.76 20.26 12.66
CA PRO A 234 24.85 21.18 12.92
C PRO A 234 24.53 22.63 12.51
N GLY A 235 25.02 23.58 13.31
CA GLY A 235 24.95 25.05 13.17
C GLY A 235 24.16 25.61 11.96
N PRO A 236 24.77 25.77 10.77
CA PRO A 236 24.14 26.48 9.64
C PRO A 236 22.80 25.93 9.14
N ILE A 237 22.47 24.68 9.50
CA ILE A 237 21.23 24.00 9.11
C ILE A 237 20.39 23.58 10.32
N ARG A 238 20.72 24.09 11.52
CA ARG A 238 20.01 23.75 12.77
C ARG A 238 18.57 24.25 12.78
N ASP A 239 18.33 25.40 12.16
CA ASP A 239 17.02 26.05 12.09
C ASP A 239 16.24 25.67 10.82
N VAL A 240 16.60 24.54 10.19
CA VAL A 240 15.88 24.03 9.01
C VAL A 240 14.40 23.77 9.38
N PRO A 241 13.44 24.28 8.59
CA PRO A 241 12.03 24.07 8.91
C PRO A 241 11.67 22.59 8.74
N LEU A 242 10.95 22.02 9.72
CA LEU A 242 10.39 20.68 9.65
C LEU A 242 8.86 20.76 9.54
N THR A 243 8.31 20.15 8.50
CA THR A 243 6.86 19.97 8.34
C THR A 243 6.48 18.51 8.51
N VAL A 244 5.55 18.24 9.42
CA VAL A 244 5.00 16.92 9.72
C VAL A 244 3.55 16.87 9.23
N VAL A 245 3.33 16.12 8.16
CA VAL A 245 2.01 15.93 7.55
C VAL A 245 1.42 14.58 7.97
N GLY A 246 0.19 14.63 8.46
CA GLY A 246 -0.55 13.47 8.95
C GLY A 246 -0.97 13.60 10.41
N ASP A 247 -1.72 12.60 10.87
CA ASP A 247 -2.26 12.56 12.23
C ASP A 247 -2.16 11.13 12.80
N GLY A 248 -2.39 10.99 14.10
CA GLY A 248 -2.38 9.73 14.81
C GLY A 248 -2.23 9.92 16.32
N HIS A 249 -2.35 8.82 17.05
CA HIS A 249 -2.33 8.82 18.51
C HIS A 249 -1.04 9.37 19.14
N LEU A 250 0.07 9.47 18.39
CA LEU A 250 1.31 10.07 18.88
C LEU A 250 1.38 11.59 18.73
N ARG A 251 0.38 12.25 18.11
CA ARG A 251 0.44 13.68 17.78
C ARG A 251 0.81 14.55 18.98
N GLU A 252 0.08 14.43 20.07
CA GLU A 252 0.29 15.25 21.28
C GLU A 252 1.70 15.06 21.85
N ALA A 253 2.12 13.80 22.01
CA ALA A 253 3.46 13.47 22.50
C ALA A 253 4.58 14.00 21.60
N LEU A 254 4.38 14.04 20.28
CA LEU A 254 5.36 14.57 19.32
C LEU A 254 5.45 16.10 19.37
N VAL A 255 4.32 16.79 19.57
CA VAL A 255 4.30 18.26 19.78
C VAL A 255 5.06 18.62 21.06
N GLU A 256 4.82 17.89 22.15
CA GLU A 256 5.55 18.08 23.40
C GLU A 256 7.05 17.81 23.25
N GLN A 257 7.43 16.73 22.53
CA GLN A 257 8.84 16.43 22.27
C GLN A 257 9.52 17.53 21.45
N ALA A 258 8.87 18.02 20.39
CA ALA A 258 9.39 19.11 19.58
C ALA A 258 9.63 20.38 20.42
N ALA A 259 8.68 20.71 21.31
CA ALA A 259 8.83 21.84 22.23
C ALA A 259 10.01 21.65 23.22
N ARG A 260 10.17 20.46 23.79
CA ARG A 260 11.31 20.13 24.68
C ARG A 260 12.66 20.24 23.97
N LEU A 261 12.70 19.88 22.68
CA LEU A 261 13.91 19.98 21.86
C LEU A 261 14.16 21.38 21.31
N GLY A 262 13.24 22.34 21.53
CA GLY A 262 13.35 23.71 21.02
C GLY A 262 13.18 23.82 19.50
N LEU A 263 12.50 22.87 18.87
CA LEU A 263 12.32 22.80 17.42
C LEU A 263 11.11 23.62 16.95
N GLN A 264 11.26 24.30 15.81
CA GLN A 264 10.15 24.89 15.06
C GLN A 264 9.57 23.85 14.09
N VAL A 265 8.50 23.18 14.51
CA VAL A 265 7.85 22.11 13.72
C VAL A 265 6.42 22.48 13.34
N THR A 266 6.09 22.40 12.05
CA THR A 266 4.72 22.59 11.56
C THR A 266 3.99 21.25 11.52
N PHE A 267 3.04 21.03 12.43
CA PHE A 267 2.16 19.85 12.41
C PHE A 267 0.84 20.17 11.69
N THR A 268 0.69 19.75 10.44
CA THR A 268 -0.46 20.13 9.60
C THR A 268 -1.73 19.33 9.90
N GLY A 269 -1.59 18.16 10.55
CA GLY A 269 -2.64 17.14 10.53
C GLY A 269 -2.77 16.47 9.16
N SER A 270 -3.84 15.70 8.98
CA SER A 270 -4.16 15.06 7.71
C SER A 270 -4.53 16.08 6.64
N LEU A 271 -3.90 15.99 5.46
CA LEU A 271 -4.17 16.86 4.31
C LEU A 271 -4.67 16.05 3.10
N PRO A 272 -5.41 16.67 2.17
CA PRO A 272 -5.77 16.02 0.92
C PRO A 272 -4.52 15.68 0.06
N PRO A 273 -4.61 14.68 -0.82
CA PRO A 273 -3.45 14.24 -1.63
C PRO A 273 -2.79 15.33 -2.47
N ALA A 274 -3.55 16.30 -2.98
CA ALA A 274 -3.03 17.40 -3.79
C ALA A 274 -2.12 18.34 -2.96
N GLU A 275 -2.56 18.69 -1.75
CA GLU A 275 -1.77 19.48 -0.80
C GLU A 275 -0.52 18.73 -0.34
N VAL A 276 -0.62 17.42 -0.08
CA VAL A 276 0.54 16.58 0.23
C VAL A 276 1.56 16.62 -0.90
N ALA A 277 1.10 16.44 -2.16
CA ALA A 277 1.98 16.49 -3.32
C ALA A 277 2.67 17.86 -3.48
N ARG A 278 1.96 18.96 -3.24
CA ARG A 278 2.52 20.32 -3.28
C ARG A 278 3.56 20.55 -2.18
N ILE A 279 3.31 20.06 -0.96
CA ILE A 279 4.27 20.15 0.15
C ILE A 279 5.53 19.35 -0.15
N LEU A 280 5.37 18.12 -0.68
CA LEU A 280 6.50 17.31 -1.12
C LEU A 280 7.31 18.04 -2.21
N ALA A 281 6.66 18.54 -3.26
CA ALA A 281 7.34 19.22 -4.37
C ALA A 281 8.18 20.45 -3.97
N GLY A 282 7.89 21.08 -2.82
CA GLY A 282 8.66 22.20 -2.26
C GLY A 282 9.69 21.81 -1.20
N ALA A 283 9.82 20.53 -0.84
CA ALA A 283 10.72 20.06 0.21
C ALA A 283 12.15 19.88 -0.31
N ALA A 284 13.16 20.22 0.51
CA ALA A 284 14.55 19.90 0.18
C ALA A 284 14.84 18.40 0.39
N VAL A 285 14.29 17.82 1.46
CA VAL A 285 14.46 16.40 1.80
C VAL A 285 13.15 15.83 2.35
N PHE A 286 12.78 14.64 1.90
CA PHE A 286 11.73 13.84 2.54
C PHE A 286 12.37 12.89 3.55
N CYS A 287 11.90 12.86 4.79
CA CYS A 287 12.39 11.93 5.79
C CYS A 287 11.26 11.18 6.49
N ALA A 288 11.32 9.85 6.41
CA ALA A 288 10.40 8.97 7.14
C ALA A 288 11.15 7.74 7.67
N PRO A 289 11.74 7.82 8.88
CA PRO A 289 12.58 6.77 9.47
C PRO A 289 11.72 5.64 10.04
N SER A 290 10.99 4.94 9.17
CA SER A 290 10.10 3.86 9.57
C SER A 290 10.88 2.72 10.22
N ARG A 291 10.30 2.10 11.25
CA ARG A 291 10.92 1.09 12.10
C ARG A 291 9.92 0.04 12.54
N THR A 292 10.43 -1.04 13.12
CA THR A 292 9.61 -2.10 13.70
C THR A 292 9.00 -1.62 15.02
N ALA A 293 7.67 -1.49 15.06
CA ALA A 293 6.96 -1.19 16.31
C ALA A 293 7.01 -2.39 17.27
N ALA A 294 6.76 -2.15 18.57
CA ALA A 294 6.70 -3.22 19.58
C ALA A 294 5.64 -4.31 19.28
N THR A 295 4.62 -3.96 18.49
CA THR A 295 3.58 -4.88 18.00
C THR A 295 4.06 -5.77 16.84
N GLY A 296 5.28 -5.56 16.36
CA GLY A 296 5.83 -6.13 15.13
C GLY A 296 5.37 -5.42 13.87
N ASP A 297 4.58 -4.33 13.96
CA ASP A 297 4.20 -3.55 12.76
C ASP A 297 5.43 -2.94 12.10
N SER A 298 5.47 -2.95 10.78
CA SER A 298 6.64 -2.58 9.98
C SER A 298 6.18 -1.95 8.68
N GLU A 299 7.11 -1.32 7.95
CA GLU A 299 6.82 -0.77 6.64
C GLU A 299 6.82 -1.86 5.56
N GLY A 300 5.71 -1.97 4.84
CA GLY A 300 5.55 -3.03 3.84
C GLY A 300 6.28 -2.72 2.55
N PHE A 301 5.94 -1.57 1.96
CA PHE A 301 6.62 -1.00 0.79
C PHE A 301 6.78 0.50 0.96
N GLY A 302 5.74 1.17 1.46
CA GLY A 302 5.75 2.58 1.81
C GLY A 302 5.51 3.47 0.60
N MET A 303 4.26 3.55 0.14
CA MET A 303 3.87 4.37 -1.03
C MET A 303 4.42 5.79 -0.98
N VAL A 304 4.43 6.41 0.20
CA VAL A 304 4.93 7.77 0.42
C VAL A 304 6.38 7.99 -0.04
N PHE A 305 7.22 6.95 -0.06
CA PHE A 305 8.58 7.05 -0.61
C PHE A 305 8.55 7.24 -2.13
N LEU A 306 7.66 6.52 -2.83
CA LEU A 306 7.44 6.73 -4.26
C LEU A 306 6.82 8.08 -4.55
N GLU A 307 5.94 8.56 -3.66
CA GLU A 307 5.33 9.88 -3.80
C GLU A 307 6.35 11.01 -3.67
N ALA A 308 7.28 10.91 -2.71
CA ALA A 308 8.40 11.84 -2.55
C ALA A 308 9.37 11.78 -3.74
N ALA A 309 9.73 10.56 -4.17
CA ALA A 309 10.60 10.36 -5.32
C ALA A 309 9.97 10.89 -6.62
N LEU A 310 8.67 10.67 -6.84
CA LEU A 310 7.93 11.22 -7.99
C LEU A 310 7.91 12.76 -7.97
N ALA A 311 7.85 13.36 -6.78
CA ALA A 311 7.98 14.80 -6.57
C ALA A 311 9.44 15.29 -6.69
N GLY A 312 10.38 14.44 -7.15
CA GLY A 312 11.77 14.79 -7.36
C GLY A 312 12.53 15.09 -6.06
N VAL A 313 12.06 14.60 -4.91
CA VAL A 313 12.65 14.86 -3.59
C VAL A 313 13.48 13.66 -3.16
N PRO A 314 14.75 13.85 -2.74
CA PRO A 314 15.54 12.76 -2.22
C PRO A 314 15.01 12.29 -0.86
N VAL A 315 15.15 10.98 -0.62
CA VAL A 315 14.63 10.34 0.59
C VAL A 315 15.74 10.09 1.60
N VAL A 316 15.48 10.37 2.88
CA VAL A 316 16.26 9.86 4.01
C VAL A 316 15.37 8.94 4.85
N SER A 317 15.85 7.75 5.17
CA SER A 317 15.09 6.78 5.99
C SER A 317 16.01 5.76 6.66
N TYR A 318 15.42 4.92 7.51
CA TYR A 318 16.08 3.70 7.95
C TYR A 318 15.99 2.62 6.86
N ARG A 319 17.00 1.76 6.82
CA ARG A 319 17.02 0.52 6.04
C ARG A 319 16.10 -0.51 6.72
N HIS A 320 14.80 -0.36 6.51
CA HIS A 320 13.76 -1.11 7.21
C HIS A 320 12.73 -1.70 6.23
N GLY A 321 12.23 -2.91 6.51
CA GLY A 321 11.11 -3.52 5.77
C GLY A 321 11.31 -3.48 4.24
N GLY A 322 10.28 -3.01 3.52
CA GLY A 322 10.35 -2.80 2.07
C GLY A 322 10.94 -1.47 1.60
N VAL A 323 11.41 -0.59 2.50
CA VAL A 323 11.97 0.73 2.15
C VAL A 323 13.12 0.63 1.12
N PRO A 324 14.07 -0.32 1.22
CA PRO A 324 15.16 -0.45 0.25
C PRO A 324 14.73 -0.83 -1.17
N GLU A 325 13.46 -1.19 -1.38
CA GLU A 325 12.92 -1.48 -2.71
C GLU A 325 12.34 -0.22 -3.37
N ALA A 326 11.80 0.69 -2.55
CA ALA A 326 11.33 2.00 -2.98
C ALA A 326 12.46 3.04 -3.08
N VAL A 327 13.48 2.94 -2.23
CA VAL A 327 14.62 3.87 -2.15
C VAL A 327 15.92 3.12 -2.41
N GLN A 328 16.64 3.51 -3.45
CA GLN A 328 17.96 2.96 -3.75
C GLN A 328 19.01 3.80 -3.03
N ASP A 329 19.63 3.20 -2.02
CA ASP A 329 20.64 3.84 -1.18
C ASP A 329 21.83 4.36 -2.00
N GLY A 330 22.23 5.60 -1.73
CA GLY A 330 23.30 6.30 -2.43
C GLY A 330 22.93 6.82 -3.82
N VAL A 331 21.74 6.52 -4.32
CA VAL A 331 21.25 6.86 -5.67
C VAL A 331 20.01 7.74 -5.55
N THR A 332 18.87 7.21 -5.08
CA THR A 332 17.62 7.99 -4.96
C THR A 332 17.40 8.57 -3.55
N GLY A 333 18.35 8.34 -2.65
CA GLY A 333 18.24 8.70 -1.24
C GLY A 333 19.34 8.05 -0.38
N LEU A 334 19.27 8.26 0.93
CA LEU A 334 20.22 7.73 1.91
C LEU A 334 19.50 6.86 2.93
N LEU A 335 19.95 5.61 3.08
CA LEU A 335 19.41 4.65 4.03
C LEU A 335 20.43 4.29 5.11
N VAL A 336 20.07 4.53 6.36
CA VAL A 336 20.92 4.24 7.54
C VAL A 336 20.34 3.08 8.37
N PRO A 337 21.13 2.43 9.24
CA PRO A 337 20.61 1.35 10.07
C PRO A 337 19.39 1.77 10.91
N GLU A 338 18.45 0.85 11.15
CA GLU A 338 17.26 1.12 11.97
C GLU A 338 17.64 1.51 13.40
N GLY A 339 17.13 2.65 13.87
CA GLY A 339 17.41 3.20 15.19
C GLY A 339 18.72 4.01 15.31
N ASP A 340 19.50 4.13 14.23
CA ASP A 340 20.71 4.94 14.20
C ASP A 340 20.37 6.42 13.99
N VAL A 341 19.93 7.09 15.06
CA VAL A 341 19.64 8.53 15.05
C VAL A 341 20.86 9.37 14.63
N PRO A 342 22.10 9.12 15.11
CA PRO A 342 23.28 9.83 14.61
C PRO A 342 23.50 9.66 13.11
N GLY A 343 23.32 8.45 12.57
CA GLY A 343 23.36 8.19 11.14
C GLY A 343 22.27 8.96 10.39
N LEU A 344 21.05 9.00 10.93
CA LEU A 344 19.92 9.75 10.37
C LEU A 344 20.23 11.26 10.31
N THR A 345 20.79 11.84 11.38
CA THR A 345 21.28 13.23 11.41
C THR A 345 22.34 13.47 10.34
N GLY A 346 23.32 12.56 10.23
CA GLY A 346 24.38 12.67 9.23
C GLY A 346 23.86 12.66 7.80
N ALA A 347 22.90 11.78 7.50
CA ALA A 347 22.27 11.68 6.19
C ALA A 347 21.44 12.94 5.84
N LEU A 348 20.65 13.46 6.80
CA LEU A 348 19.93 14.73 6.63
C LEU A 348 20.92 15.88 6.37
N ALA A 349 21.97 15.99 7.19
CA ALA A 349 22.97 17.04 7.04
C ALA A 349 23.72 16.97 5.70
N ALA A 350 23.98 15.76 5.19
CA ALA A 350 24.64 15.57 3.91
C ALA A 350 23.82 16.11 2.73
N LEU A 351 22.50 15.93 2.73
CA LEU A 351 21.63 16.45 1.66
C LEU A 351 21.30 17.93 1.82
N LEU A 352 21.09 18.40 3.06
CA LEU A 352 20.80 19.81 3.33
C LEU A 352 21.98 20.76 3.03
N ARG A 353 23.22 20.25 3.05
CA ARG A 353 24.43 21.03 2.74
C ARG A 353 24.85 20.97 1.28
N ASP A 354 24.31 20.04 0.51
CA ASP A 354 24.67 19.79 -0.89
C ASP A 354 23.38 19.73 -1.74
N PRO A 355 22.78 20.90 -2.07
CA PRO A 355 21.55 20.97 -2.85
C PRO A 355 21.67 20.30 -4.22
N ASP A 356 22.85 20.37 -4.86
CA ASP A 356 23.08 19.74 -6.15
C ASP A 356 22.99 18.21 -6.02
N ARG A 357 23.54 17.63 -4.95
CA ARG A 357 23.38 16.21 -4.66
C ARG A 357 21.93 15.85 -4.36
N ALA A 358 21.25 16.66 -3.57
CA ALA A 358 19.83 16.46 -3.26
C ALA A 358 18.98 16.45 -4.54
N GLU A 359 19.23 17.38 -5.47
CA GLU A 359 18.56 17.48 -6.76
C GLU A 359 18.84 16.26 -7.64
N ARG A 360 20.11 15.85 -7.79
CA ARG A 360 20.47 14.64 -8.56
C ARG A 360 19.77 13.40 -8.03
N MET A 361 19.83 13.16 -6.72
CA MET A 361 19.18 12.00 -6.10
C MET A 361 17.66 12.04 -6.27
N GLY A 362 17.07 13.22 -6.16
CA GLY A 362 15.65 13.44 -6.41
C GLY A 362 15.24 13.13 -7.85
N ALA A 363 16.04 13.58 -8.83
CA ALA A 363 15.82 13.31 -10.25
C ALA A 363 15.93 11.81 -10.57
N GLU A 364 16.97 11.14 -10.07
CA GLU A 364 17.14 9.68 -10.20
C GLU A 364 15.96 8.92 -9.55
N GLY A 365 15.47 9.41 -8.41
CA GLY A 365 14.27 8.88 -7.76
C GLY A 365 13.03 8.99 -8.65
N ARG A 366 12.81 10.15 -9.26
CA ARG A 366 11.68 10.38 -10.17
C ARG A 366 11.74 9.48 -11.38
N GLU A 367 12.89 9.40 -12.05
CA GLU A 367 13.08 8.53 -13.22
C GLU A 367 12.81 7.06 -12.88
N ARG A 368 13.30 6.59 -11.74
CA ARG A 368 13.04 5.22 -11.25
C ARG A 368 11.55 4.97 -11.03
N VAL A 369 10.83 5.92 -10.44
CA VAL A 369 9.38 5.78 -10.23
C VAL A 369 8.64 5.70 -11.56
N LEU A 370 8.95 6.59 -12.52
CA LEU A 370 8.33 6.58 -13.84
C LEU A 370 8.60 5.26 -14.60
N ALA A 371 9.79 4.69 -14.46
CA ALA A 371 10.19 3.48 -15.18
C ALA A 371 9.77 2.15 -14.52
N SER A 372 9.47 2.14 -13.21
CA SER A 372 9.27 0.89 -12.46
C SER A 372 8.06 0.88 -11.53
N PHE A 373 7.44 2.03 -11.28
CA PHE A 373 6.35 2.15 -10.32
C PHE A 373 5.22 3.05 -10.84
N ASP A 374 5.09 3.19 -12.16
CA ASP A 374 3.91 3.80 -12.77
C ASP A 374 2.67 2.94 -12.48
N LEU A 375 1.58 3.61 -12.08
CA LEU A 375 0.34 2.92 -11.71
C LEU A 375 -0.27 2.14 -12.88
N ALA A 376 -0.30 2.71 -14.09
CA ALA A 376 -0.92 2.05 -15.24
C ALA A 376 -0.12 0.79 -15.63
N GLU A 377 1.21 0.84 -15.57
CA GLU A 377 2.07 -0.33 -15.76
C GLU A 377 1.80 -1.42 -14.72
N ARG A 378 1.79 -1.08 -13.43
CA ARG A 378 1.53 -2.05 -12.36
C ARG A 378 0.12 -2.61 -12.39
N ILE A 379 -0.85 -1.86 -12.92
CA ILE A 379 -2.19 -2.37 -13.17
C ILE A 379 -2.20 -3.35 -14.35
N ARG A 380 -1.46 -3.08 -15.44
CA ARG A 380 -1.34 -4.03 -16.55
C ARG A 380 -0.77 -5.38 -16.09
N ASP A 381 0.25 -5.37 -15.24
CA ASP A 381 0.81 -6.60 -14.64
C ASP A 381 -0.21 -7.35 -13.78
N LEU A 382 -1.05 -6.61 -13.05
CA LEU A 382 -2.13 -7.18 -12.24
C LEU A 382 -3.24 -7.78 -13.10
N GLU A 383 -3.61 -7.14 -14.20
CA GLU A 383 -4.57 -7.67 -15.16
C GLU A 383 -4.03 -8.90 -15.89
N ASP A 384 -2.75 -8.93 -16.24
CA ASP A 384 -2.08 -10.12 -16.79
C ASP A 384 -2.15 -11.29 -15.80
N LEU A 385 -2.03 -11.02 -14.51
CA LEU A 385 -2.26 -12.01 -13.46
C LEU A 385 -3.72 -12.48 -13.43
N TYR A 386 -4.69 -11.55 -13.58
CA TYR A 386 -6.11 -11.91 -13.64
C TYR A 386 -6.45 -12.76 -14.85
N ASP A 387 -5.90 -12.45 -16.02
CA ASP A 387 -6.12 -13.21 -17.25
C ASP A 387 -5.62 -14.65 -17.10
N ARG A 388 -4.39 -14.84 -16.58
CA ARG A 388 -3.86 -16.17 -16.23
C ARG A 388 -4.74 -16.87 -15.19
N ALA A 389 -5.18 -16.14 -14.16
CA ALA A 389 -5.98 -16.69 -13.07
C ALA A 389 -7.39 -17.14 -13.52
N ALA A 390 -7.97 -16.44 -14.48
CA ALA A 390 -9.26 -16.77 -15.08
C ALA A 390 -9.17 -17.78 -16.24
N GLY A 391 -7.96 -18.25 -16.58
CA GLY A 391 -7.74 -19.20 -17.68
C GLY A 391 -7.98 -18.58 -19.05
N ARG A 392 -7.77 -17.27 -19.21
CA ARG A 392 -7.92 -16.54 -20.47
C ARG A 392 -6.58 -16.52 -21.21
N SER A 393 -6.62 -16.71 -22.53
CA SER A 393 -5.44 -16.53 -23.39
C SER A 393 -4.98 -15.07 -23.30
N MET A 394 -3.70 -14.85 -22.99
CA MET A 394 -3.09 -13.53 -23.04
C MET A 394 -3.20 -13.00 -24.48
N PRO A 395 -3.59 -11.75 -24.72
CA PRO A 395 -3.37 -11.15 -26.03
C PRO A 395 -1.85 -11.18 -26.28
N THR A 396 -1.43 -11.83 -27.37
CA THR A 396 -0.06 -11.76 -27.85
C THR A 396 0.29 -10.30 -28.03
N THR A 397 1.18 -9.78 -27.18
CA THR A 397 1.86 -8.52 -27.43
C THR A 397 2.62 -8.72 -28.73
N THR A 398 2.10 -8.16 -29.81
CA THR A 398 2.88 -7.93 -31.02
C THR A 398 4.03 -7.03 -30.62
N ASP A 399 5.20 -7.63 -30.49
CA ASP A 399 6.47 -6.94 -30.53
C ASP A 399 6.52 -6.23 -31.89
N GLY A 400 6.44 -4.91 -31.88
CA GLY A 400 6.32 -4.07 -33.06
C GLY A 400 6.92 -2.70 -32.79
N ASP A 401 8.10 -2.48 -33.39
CA ASP A 401 8.86 -1.24 -33.51
C ASP A 401 9.51 -0.65 -32.24
N ARG A 402 10.65 -1.24 -31.89
CA ARG A 402 11.87 -0.42 -31.68
C ARG A 402 12.78 -0.62 -32.88
N GLY A 403 12.58 0.22 -33.89
CA GLY A 403 13.58 0.58 -34.90
C GLY A 403 14.33 1.83 -34.46
#